data_AF-A0AAP3DK85-F1
#
_entry.id   AF-A0AAP3DK85-F1
#
_cell.length_a   1.000
_cell.length_b   1.000
_cell.length_c   1.000
_cell.angle_alpha   90.00
_cell.angle_beta   90.00
_cell.angle_gamma   90.00
#
_symmetry.space_group_name_H-M   'P 1'
#
loop_
_entity.id
_entity.type
_entity.pdbx_description
1 polymer ?
#
loop_
_entity_poly.entity_id
_entity_poly.type
_entity_poly.pdbx_seq_one_letter_code
_entity_poly.pdbx_strand_id
1 'polypeptide(L)'
;MLKKVCQIALLVALAMVSVIGCSKNEVAQNTAAEENVENKFVVQGSTDQGKTKDAEKTIQFKGDQTLYELMKTKFKVKDDNGFIT
;
A
#
# COMPACT_ATOMS: atom_id res chain seq x y z
N MET A 1 -57.30 -18.48 -21.69
CA MET A 1 -56.04 -17.70 -21.93
C MET A 1 -55.60 -16.88 -20.71
N LEU A 2 -56.51 -16.44 -19.83
CA LEU A 2 -56.23 -15.62 -18.64
C LEU A 2 -55.24 -16.23 -17.62
N LYS A 3 -55.27 -17.56 -17.41
CA LYS A 3 -54.38 -18.25 -16.44
C LYS A 3 -52.89 -18.20 -16.82
N LYS A 4 -52.57 -18.23 -18.12
CA LYS A 4 -51.17 -18.18 -18.60
C LYS A 4 -50.58 -16.76 -18.50
N VAL A 5 -51.40 -15.74 -18.72
CA VAL A 5 -50.99 -14.33 -18.62
C VAL A 5 -50.71 -13.95 -17.16
N CYS A 6 -51.50 -14.46 -16.21
CA CYS A 6 -51.32 -14.19 -14.78
C CYS A 6 -50.04 -14.81 -14.21
N GLN A 7 -49.64 -16.01 -14.69
CA GLN A 7 -48.38 -16.65 -14.27
C GLN A 7 -47.14 -15.96 -14.83
N ILE A 8 -47.21 -15.43 -16.06
CA ILE A 8 -46.10 -14.69 -16.67
C ILE A 8 -45.91 -13.33 -15.97
N ALA A 9 -46.99 -12.65 -15.60
CA ALA A 9 -46.91 -11.39 -14.85
C ALA A 9 -46.23 -11.58 -13.47
N LEU A 10 -46.50 -12.69 -12.78
CA LEU A 10 -45.90 -13.00 -11.48
C LEU A 10 -44.38 -13.26 -11.59
N LEU A 11 -43.94 -13.95 -12.63
CA LEU A 11 -42.52 -14.24 -12.88
C LEU A 11 -41.71 -12.98 -13.23
N VAL A 12 -42.31 -12.04 -13.95
CA VAL A 12 -41.68 -10.75 -14.30
C VAL A 12 -41.56 -9.84 -13.06
N ALA A 13 -42.53 -9.89 -12.14
CA ALA A 13 -42.47 -9.12 -10.89
C ALA A 13 -41.34 -9.60 -9.94
N LEU A 14 -41.10 -10.91 -9.84
CA LEU A 14 -40.01 -11.45 -9.01
C LEU A 14 -38.61 -11.10 -9.56
N ALA A 15 -38.46 -10.94 -10.87
CA ALA A 15 -37.18 -10.60 -11.51
C ALA A 15 -36.73 -9.14 -11.28
N MET A 16 -37.61 -8.26 -10.82
CA MET A 16 -37.28 -6.85 -10.55
C MET A 16 -36.84 -6.59 -9.10
N VAL A 17 -37.03 -7.55 -8.18
CA VAL A 17 -36.67 -7.39 -6.75
C VAL A 17 -35.18 -7.74 -6.50
N SER A 18 -34.51 -8.37 -7.47
CA SER A 18 -33.12 -8.84 -7.36
C SER A 18 -32.05 -7.77 -7.62
N VAL A 19 -32.41 -6.52 -7.95
CA VAL A 19 -31.44 -5.43 -8.22
C VAL A 19 -31.30 -4.40 -7.07
N ILE A 20 -32.04 -4.54 -5.97
CA ILE A 20 -31.91 -3.63 -4.80
C ILE A 20 -31.11 -4.30 -3.66
N GLY A 21 -30.15 -5.14 -4.02
CA GLY A 21 -29.44 -6.04 -3.10
C GLY A 21 -27.92 -5.97 -3.17
N CYS A 22 -27.33 -4.78 -3.33
CA CYS A 22 -25.96 -4.46 -2.88
C CYS A 22 -25.68 -2.98 -3.17
N SER A 23 -26.11 -2.10 -2.27
CA SER A 23 -25.57 -0.74 -2.19
C SER A 23 -24.15 -0.80 -1.62
N LYS A 24 -23.20 -1.38 -2.36
CA LYS A 24 -21.78 -1.08 -2.12
C LYS A 24 -21.50 0.17 -2.91
N ASN A 25 -21.48 1.28 -2.16
CA ASN A 25 -20.99 2.56 -2.60
C ASN A 25 -19.54 2.35 -3.06
N GLU A 26 -19.33 2.10 -4.35
CA GLU A 26 -18.00 2.14 -4.95
C GLU A 26 -17.61 3.62 -5.01
N VAL A 27 -17.17 4.11 -3.85
CA VAL A 27 -16.32 5.28 -3.73
C VAL A 27 -15.28 5.13 -4.83
N ALA A 28 -15.26 6.10 -5.74
CA ALA A 28 -14.21 6.28 -6.73
C ALA A 28 -12.87 6.28 -6.01
N GLN A 29 -12.26 5.11 -5.88
CA GLN A 29 -10.94 4.98 -5.33
C GLN A 29 -10.01 5.37 -6.46
N ASN A 30 -9.63 6.65 -6.46
CA ASN A 30 -8.41 7.10 -7.11
C ASN A 30 -7.27 6.31 -6.47
N THR A 31 -7.07 5.07 -6.92
CA THR A 31 -5.84 4.34 -6.66
C THR A 31 -4.80 4.96 -7.57
N ALA A 32 -4.34 6.16 -7.20
CA ALA A 32 -2.92 6.42 -7.32
C ALA A 32 -2.26 5.19 -6.69
N ALA A 33 -1.52 4.43 -7.49
CA ALA A 33 -0.79 3.28 -6.98
C ALA A 33 0.13 3.81 -5.89
N GLU A 34 -0.32 3.75 -4.64
CA GLU A 34 0.53 3.93 -3.49
C GLU A 34 1.61 2.88 -3.65
N GLU A 35 2.84 3.32 -3.89
CA GLU A 35 3.98 2.42 -3.81
C GLU A 35 3.86 1.74 -2.45
N ASN A 36 3.56 0.44 -2.46
CA ASN A 36 3.57 -0.38 -1.26
C ASN A 36 5.00 -0.37 -0.74
N VAL A 37 5.28 0.57 0.15
CA VAL A 37 6.55 0.64 0.88
C VAL A 37 6.41 -0.32 2.03
N GLU A 38 7.09 -1.44 1.89
CA GLU A 38 6.97 -2.56 2.81
C GLU A 38 7.78 -2.30 4.09
N ASN A 39 8.95 -1.65 3.96
CA ASN A 39 9.88 -1.44 5.07
C ASN A 39 10.40 0.00 5.15
N LYS A 40 10.58 0.50 6.38
CA LYS A 40 11.12 1.83 6.68
C LYS A 40 12.13 1.77 7.81
N PHE A 41 13.26 2.46 7.65
CA PHE A 41 14.19 2.74 8.74
C PHE A 41 14.57 4.22 8.79
N VAL A 42 15.00 4.67 9.97
CA VAL A 42 15.44 6.05 10.20
C VAL A 42 16.92 6.02 10.55
N VAL A 43 17.71 6.77 9.79
CA VAL A 43 19.12 7.02 10.08
C VAL A 43 19.22 8.37 10.78
N GLN A 44 19.75 8.37 12.00
CA GLN A 44 19.97 9.58 12.78
C GLN A 44 21.48 9.76 12.99
N GLY A 45 22.02 10.88 12.51
CA GLY A 45 23.36 11.34 12.83
C GLY A 45 23.34 12.18 14.11
N SER A 46 24.29 11.93 15.00
CA SER A 46 24.43 12.70 16.24
C SER A 46 25.88 12.89 16.65
N THR A 47 26.19 14.07 17.16
CA THR A 47 27.47 14.42 17.78
C THR A 47 27.34 14.45 19.31
N ASP A 48 28.45 14.74 20.00
CA ASP A 48 28.50 14.87 21.46
C ASP A 48 27.92 13.66 22.21
N GLN A 49 28.22 12.45 21.72
CA GLN A 49 27.70 11.17 22.26
C GLN A 49 26.16 11.09 22.26
N GLY A 50 25.52 11.61 21.21
CA GLY A 50 24.06 11.53 21.05
C GLY A 50 23.31 12.72 21.65
N LYS A 51 24.00 13.71 22.23
CA LYS A 51 23.37 14.90 22.80
C LYS A 51 22.87 15.84 21.71
N THR A 52 23.62 15.96 20.63
CA THR A 52 23.29 16.86 19.52
C THR A 52 22.87 16.02 18.32
N LYS A 53 21.65 16.24 17.81
CA LYS A 53 21.14 15.56 16.61
C LYS A 53 21.39 16.45 15.39
N ASP A 54 22.22 15.99 14.48
CA ASP A 54 22.71 16.83 13.37
C ASP A 54 22.07 16.47 12.03
N ALA A 55 21.53 15.26 11.91
CA ALA A 55 20.85 14.81 10.71
C ALA A 55 19.84 13.71 11.01
N GLU A 56 18.71 13.72 10.31
CA GLU A 56 17.77 12.62 10.29
C GLU A 56 17.35 12.34 8.85
N LYS A 57 17.37 11.07 8.44
CA LYS A 57 16.91 10.64 7.12
C LYS A 57 16.08 9.38 7.26
N THR A 58 14.82 9.47 6.83
CA THR A 58 13.97 8.30 6.63
C THR A 58 14.31 7.65 5.30
N ILE A 59 14.57 6.35 5.32
CA ILE A 59 14.77 5.53 4.11
C ILE A 59 13.67 4.48 4.04
N GLN A 60 13.04 4.46 2.88
CA GLN A 60 12.00 3.52 2.50
C GLN A 60 12.59 2.53 1.50
N PHE A 61 12.31 1.24 1.68
CA PHE A 61 12.84 0.18 0.83
C PHE A 61 11.85 -0.99 0.73
N LYS A 62 12.08 -1.85 -0.28
CA LYS A 62 11.21 -2.97 -0.62
C LYS A 62 12.00 -4.28 -0.52
N GLY A 63 11.35 -5.35 -0.06
CA GLY A 63 11.94 -6.69 0.01
C GLY A 63 13.07 -6.86 1.04
N ASP A 64 13.85 -7.93 0.87
CA ASP A 64 14.80 -8.49 1.85
C ASP A 64 16.18 -7.83 1.83
N GLN A 65 16.27 -6.55 1.49
CA GLN A 65 17.57 -5.85 1.42
C GLN A 65 18.21 -5.76 2.81
N THR A 66 19.51 -6.08 2.87
CA THR A 66 20.28 -5.94 4.10
C THR A 66 20.60 -4.47 4.39
N LEU A 67 20.85 -4.14 5.66
CA LEU A 67 21.29 -2.80 6.04
C LEU A 67 22.55 -2.37 5.27
N TYR A 68 23.49 -3.30 5.05
CA TYR A 68 24.73 -3.04 4.29
C TYR A 68 24.44 -2.58 2.85
N GLU A 69 23.55 -3.26 2.14
CA GLU A 69 23.15 -2.89 0.77
C GLU A 69 22.43 -1.54 0.73
N LEU A 70 21.57 -1.27 1.71
CA LEU A 70 20.87 0.00 1.84
C LEU A 70 21.85 1.15 2.07
N MET A 71 22.86 0.95 2.91
CA MET A 71 23.89 1.95 3.15
C MET A 71 24.71 2.25 1.89
N LYS A 72 25.15 1.22 1.15
CA LYS A 72 25.90 1.40 -0.12
C LYS A 72 25.09 2.10 -1.21
N THR A 73 23.78 1.87 -1.27
CA THR A 73 22.92 2.44 -2.33
C THR A 73 22.42 3.85 -2.01
N LYS A 74 22.21 4.18 -0.73
CA LYS A 74 21.57 5.45 -0.32
C LYS A 74 22.54 6.50 0.21
N PHE A 75 23.79 6.13 0.47
CA PHE A 75 24.84 7.01 0.97
C PHE A 75 26.10 6.89 0.12
N LYS A 76 26.88 7.98 0.05
CA LYS A 76 28.20 7.95 -0.58
C LYS A 76 29.18 7.35 0.42
N VAL A 77 29.43 6.05 0.29
CA VAL A 77 30.33 5.30 1.16
C VAL A 77 31.39 4.58 0.35
N LYS A 78 32.57 4.40 0.94
CA LYS A 78 33.61 3.51 0.41
C LYS A 78 33.52 2.18 1.13
N ASP A 79 33.70 1.10 0.39
CA ASP A 79 33.71 -0.27 0.90
C ASP A 79 35.15 -0.77 0.96
N ASP A 80 35.57 -1.22 2.13
CA ASP A 80 36.86 -1.86 2.36
C ASP A 80 36.64 -3.17 3.11
N ASN A 81 36.63 -4.28 2.37
CA ASN A 81 36.42 -5.64 2.91
C ASN A 81 35.20 -5.78 3.85
N GLY A 82 34.07 -5.15 3.52
CA GLY A 82 32.84 -5.20 4.32
C GLY A 82 32.74 -4.11 5.39
N PHE A 83 33.75 -3.24 5.52
CA PHE A 83 33.66 -2.02 6.30
C PHE A 83 33.24 -0.85 5.42
N ILE A 84 32.23 -0.12 5.90
CA ILE A 84 31.74 1.11 5.29
C ILE A 84 32.56 2.28 5.87
N THR A 85 33.24 3.02 5.00
CA THR A 85 34.13 4.16 5.34
C THR A 85 33.74 5.45 4.61
#